data_AF-A0A260BCR6-F1
#
_entry.id   AF-A0A260BCR6-F1
#
_cell.length_a   1.000
_cell.length_b   1.000
_cell.length_c   1.000
_cell.angle_alpha   90.00
_cell.angle_beta   90.00
_cell.angle_gamma   90.00
#
_symmetry.space_group_name_H-M   'P 1'
#
loop_
_entity.id
_entity.type
_entity.pdbx_description
1 polymer ?
#
loop_
_entity_poly.entity_id
_entity_poly.type
_entity_poly.pdbx_seq_one_letter_code
_entity_poly.pdbx_strand_id
1 'polypeptide(L)' 'MIEVPPALATALDADLAVRAAFDALAPSTRKEHARSVADAKRDETRERRIAAIVQSLRP' A
#
# COMPACT_ATOMS: atom_id res chain seq x y z
N MET A 1 -10.47 2.44 -11.87
CA MET A 1 -10.24 2.61 -10.42
C MET A 1 -9.23 1.57 -9.97
N ILE A 2 -8.28 1.92 -9.11
CA ILE A 2 -7.34 0.95 -8.53
C ILE A 2 -8.02 0.34 -7.30
N GLU A 3 -8.17 -0.97 -7.29
CA GLU A 3 -8.70 -1.68 -6.12
C GLU A 3 -7.58 -1.84 -5.09
N VAL A 4 -7.65 -1.05 -4.02
CA VAL A 4 -6.67 -1.09 -2.92
C VAL A 4 -7.17 -2.08 -1.86
N PRO A 5 -6.39 -3.12 -1.50
CA PRO A 5 -6.78 -4.05 -0.45
C PRO A 5 -7.08 -3.33 0.87
N PRO A 6 -8.12 -3.73 1.62
CA PRO A 6 -8.53 -3.05 2.85
C PRO A 6 -7.38 -2.87 3.85
N ALA A 7 -6.53 -3.90 4.00
CA ALA A 7 -5.38 -3.84 4.90
C ALA A 7 -4.34 -2.78 4.49
N LEU A 8 -4.12 -2.58 3.18
CA LEU A 8 -3.24 -1.51 2.70
C LEU A 8 -3.91 -0.15 2.89
N ALA A 9 -5.20 -0.02 2.58
CA ALA A 9 -5.95 1.23 2.78
C ALA A 9 -5.87 1.70 4.24
N THR A 10 -6.17 0.82 5.21
CA THR A 10 -6.05 1.12 6.64
C THR A 10 -4.66 1.61 7.04
N ALA A 11 -3.60 1.01 6.49
CA ALA A 11 -2.23 1.41 6.81
C ALA A 11 -1.84 2.76 6.19
N LEU A 12 -2.35 3.07 4.99
CA LEU A 12 -2.18 4.38 4.36
C LEU A 12 -2.94 5.46 5.14
N ASP A 13 -4.17 5.17 5.55
CA ASP A 13 -5.04 6.12 6.27
C ASP A 13 -4.57 6.42 7.70
N ALA A 14 -3.63 5.64 8.23
CA ALA A 14 -2.98 5.92 9.51
C ALA A 14 -2.05 7.15 9.47
N ASP A 15 -1.62 7.60 8.29
CA ASP A 15 -0.76 8.77 8.09
C ASP A 15 -1.15 9.50 6.80
N LEU A 16 -1.69 10.72 6.94
CA LEU A 16 -2.15 11.53 5.81
C LEU A 16 -1.03 11.86 4.82
N ALA A 17 0.22 11.99 5.27
CA ALA A 17 1.35 12.26 4.37
C ALA A 17 1.69 11.02 3.53
N VAL A 18 1.68 9.83 4.13
CA VAL A 18 1.85 8.56 3.42
C VAL A 18 0.70 8.33 2.44
N ARG A 19 -0.55 8.62 2.83
CA ARG A 19 -1.71 8.52 1.95
C ARG A 19 -1.55 9.43 0.73
N ALA A 20 -1.20 10.69 0.95
CA ALA A 20 -0.97 11.66 -0.12
C ALA A 20 0.17 11.23 -1.05
N ALA A 21 1.28 10.72 -0.50
CA ALA A 21 2.40 10.20 -1.28
C ALA A 21 1.98 8.99 -2.15
N PHE A 22 1.20 8.06 -1.59
CA PHE A 22 0.64 6.95 -2.36
C PHE A 22 -0.26 7.43 -3.50
N ASP A 23 -1.18 8.37 -3.22
CA ASP A 23 -2.12 8.89 -4.20
C ASP A 23 -1.44 9.69 -5.33
N ALA A 24 -0.28 10.30 -5.04
CA ALA A 24 0.56 10.98 -6.02
C ALA A 24 1.35 10.03 -6.94
N LEU A 25 1.47 8.74 -6.59
CA LEU A 25 2.13 7.76 -7.45
C LEU A 25 1.37 7.56 -8.77
N ALA A 26 2.15 7.21 -9.81
CA ALA A 26 1.61 6.76 -11.08
C ALA A 26 0.59 5.62 -10.87
N PRO A 27 -0.51 5.57 -11.64
CA PRO A 27 -1.56 4.56 -11.46
C PRO A 27 -1.03 3.12 -11.52
N SER A 28 -0.02 2.85 -12.36
CA SER A 28 0.62 1.54 -12.48
C SER A 28 1.36 1.13 -11.20
N THR A 29 2.07 2.06 -10.56
CA THR A 29 2.80 1.79 -9.31
C THR A 29 1.84 1.50 -8.16
N ARG A 30 0.76 2.28 -8.05
CA ARG A 30 -0.31 2.00 -7.07
C ARG A 30 -0.94 0.62 -7.29
N LYS A 31 -1.20 0.26 -8.54
CA LYS A 31 -1.74 -1.05 -8.90
C LYS A 31 -0.77 -2.19 -8.55
N GLU A 32 0.53 -2.01 -8.77
CA GLU A 32 1.56 -2.99 -8.40
C GLU A 32 1.61 -3.19 -6.88
N HIS A 33 1.62 -2.11 -6.10
CA HIS A 33 1.57 -2.18 -4.64
C HIS A 33 0.31 -2.90 -4.15
N ALA A 34 -0.86 -2.52 -4.66
CA ALA A 34 -2.12 -3.16 -4.35
C ALA A 34 -2.11 -4.66 -4.69
N ARG A 35 -1.63 -5.03 -5.89
CA ARG A 35 -1.51 -6.42 -6.32
C ARG A 35 -0.56 -7.23 -5.44
N SER A 36 0.59 -6.66 -5.10
CA SER A 36 1.58 -7.30 -4.23
C SER A 36 0.99 -7.62 -2.84
N VAL A 37 0.20 -6.71 -2.27
CA VAL A 37 -0.50 -6.99 -1.00
C VAL A 37 -1.63 -8.01 -1.17
N ALA A 38 -2.42 -7.91 -2.24
CA ALA A 38 -3.55 -8.81 -2.50
C ALA A 38 -3.12 -10.28 -2.73
N ASP A 39 -1.99 -10.48 -3.42
CA ASP A 39 -1.47 -11.82 -3.76
C ASP A 39 -0.82 -12.53 -2.56
N ALA A 40 -0.54 -11.81 -1.47
CA ALA A 40 0.06 -12.38 -0.27
C ALA A 40 -0.90 -13.33 0.46
N LYS A 41 -0.66 -14.63 0.33
CA LYS A 41 -1.46 -15.70 0.95
C LYS A 41 -1.26 -15.84 2.46
N ARG A 42 -0.06 -15.52 2.95
CA ARG A 42 0.26 -15.54 4.39
C ARG A 42 0.12 -14.14 4.95
N ASP A 43 -0.56 -14.01 6.09
CA ASP A 43 -0.77 -12.71 6.75
C ASP A 43 0.56 -12.02 7.04
N GLU A 44 1.54 -12.74 7.58
CA GLU A 44 2.87 -12.17 7.84
C GLU A 44 3.53 -11.57 6.59
N THR A 45 3.37 -12.20 5.42
CA THR A 45 3.90 -11.65 4.16
C THR A 45 3.13 -10.42 3.72
N ARG A 46 1.81 -10.40 3.94
CA ARG A 46 0.96 -9.25 3.67
C ARG A 46 1.39 -8.05 4.52
N GLU A 47 1.55 -8.27 5.83
CA GLU A 47 1.98 -7.26 6.79
C GLU A 47 3.36 -6.69 6.45
N ARG A 48 4.33 -7.56 6.13
CA ARG A 48 5.68 -7.11 5.70
C ARG A 48 5.63 -6.27 4.42
N ARG A 49 4.82 -6.66 3.43
CA ARG A 49 4.65 -5.90 2.18
C ARG A 49 4.00 -4.54 2.45
N ILE A 50 2.97 -4.49 3.28
CA ILE A 50 2.32 -3.23 3.68
C ILE A 50 3.32 -2.31 4.38
N ALA A 51 4.08 -2.83 5.35
CA ALA A 51 5.08 -2.06 6.07
C ALA A 51 6.16 -1.50 5.14
N ALA A 52 6.65 -2.30 4.19
CA ALA A 52 7.63 -1.85 3.21
C ALA A 52 7.09 -0.73 2.30
N ILE A 53 5.84 -0.86 1.84
CA ILE A 53 5.19 0.18 1.03
C ILE A 53 5.07 1.48 1.83
N VAL A 54 4.51 1.41 3.04
CA VAL A 54 4.37 2.58 3.93
C VAL A 54 5.71 3.23 4.21
N GLN A 55 6.76 2.44 4.50
CA GLN A 55 8.10 2.96 4.75
C GLN A 55 8.68 3.68 3.53
N SER A 56 8.48 3.16 2.32
CA SER A 56 8.98 3.78 1.08
C SER A 56 8.32 5.11 0.73
N LEU A 57 7.18 5.42 1.36
CA LEU A 57 6.38 6.62 1.11
C LEU A 57 6.54 7.69 2.18
N ARG A 58 7.29 7.40 3.25
CA ARG A 58 7.60 8.40 4.27
C ARG A 58 8.58 9.43 3.69
N PRO A 59 8.40 10.72 4.02
CA PRO A 59 9.33 11.78 3.62
C PRO A 59 10.72 11.62 4.24
#